data_AF-A0A2V6F689-F1
#
_entry.id   AF-A0A2V6F689-F1
#
_cell.length_a   1.000
_cell.length_b   1.000
_cell.length_c   1.000
_cell.angle_alpha   90.00
_cell.angle_beta   90.00
_cell.angle_gamma   90.00
#
_symmetry.space_group_name_H-M   'P 1'
#
loop_
_entity.id
_entity.type
_entity.pdbx_description
1 polymer ?
#
loop_
_entity_poly.entity_id
_entity_poly.type
_entity_poly.pdbx_seq_one_letter_code
_entity_poly.pdbx_strand_id
1 'polypeptide(L)' 'MCEGKQVDVQDLSINAPRIETPEDETNLTLMEAMERNTIIQMLKETGGNKLETAKRLGIGRQTLYNKIKAYGIET' A
#
# COMPACT_ATOMS: atom_id res chain seq x y z
N MET A 1 -28.45 -13.35 -9.30
CA MET A 1 -27.75 -12.06 -9.19
C MET A 1 -26.39 -12.38 -8.59
N CYS A 2 -25.32 -12.35 -9.37
CA CYS A 2 -23.97 -12.67 -8.89
C CYS A 2 -23.27 -11.34 -8.60
N GLU A 3 -22.99 -11.06 -7.33
CA GLU A 3 -22.36 -9.80 -6.90
C GLU A 3 -20.85 -9.99 -6.73
N GLY A 4 -20.11 -9.16 -7.47
CA GLY A 4 -18.66 -8.93 -7.48
C GLY A 4 -17.75 -9.85 -6.68
N LYS A 5 -17.18 -10.86 -7.35
CA LYS A 5 -15.99 -11.56 -6.88
C LYS A 5 -14.83 -10.56 -6.88
N GLN A 6 -14.43 -10.14 -5.68
CA GLN A 6 -13.26 -9.30 -5.46
C GLN A 6 -12.05 -9.96 -6.12
N VAL A 7 -11.48 -9.27 -7.11
CA VAL A 7 -10.27 -9.72 -7.80
C VAL A 7 -9.14 -9.61 -6.79
N ASP A 8 -8.72 -10.76 -6.30
CA ASP A 8 -7.57 -10.92 -5.41
C ASP A 8 -6.28 -10.83 -6.23
N VAL A 9 -5.24 -10.20 -5.68
CA VAL A 9 -3.98 -9.84 -6.35
C VAL A 9 -3.15 -11.06 -6.83
N GLN A 10 -3.67 -12.27 -6.68
CA GLN A 10 -3.04 -13.53 -7.07
C GLN A 10 -3.33 -13.97 -8.53
N ASP A 11 -4.12 -13.22 -9.32
CA ASP A 11 -4.48 -13.60 -10.71
C ASP A 11 -3.60 -12.99 -11.82
N LEU A 12 -2.52 -12.29 -11.46
CA LEU A 12 -1.57 -11.78 -12.46
C LEU A 12 -0.53 -12.86 -12.74
N SER A 13 -0.83 -13.72 -13.72
CA SER A 13 0.09 -14.70 -14.30
C SER A 13 1.46 -14.06 -14.62
N ILE A 14 2.45 -14.32 -13.76
CA ILE A 14 3.84 -13.94 -13.96
C ILE A 14 4.45 -14.90 -14.99
N ASN A 15 4.50 -14.49 -16.26
CA ASN A 15 5.47 -15.00 -17.21
C ASN A 15 6.51 -13.91 -17.49
N ALA A 16 7.47 -13.76 -16.59
CA ALA A 16 8.69 -12.99 -16.82
C ALA A 16 9.85 -13.70 -16.11
N PRO A 17 11.03 -13.76 -16.76
CA PRO A 17 12.04 -14.78 -16.49
C PRO A 17 12.60 -14.65 -15.07
N ARG A 18 12.79 -15.82 -14.46
CA ARG A 18 13.51 -16.09 -13.22
C ARG A 18 14.77 -15.22 -13.12
N ILE A 19 14.70 -14.14 -12.36
CA ILE A 19 15.89 -13.45 -11.85
C ILE A 19 16.10 -13.95 -10.44
N GLU A 20 17.25 -14.58 -10.25
CA GLU A 20 17.74 -15.10 -9.00
C GLU A 20 18.12 -13.91 -8.11
N THR A 21 17.27 -13.51 -7.17
CA THR A 21 17.59 -12.50 -6.15
C THR A 21 16.93 -12.86 -4.81
N PRO A 22 17.53 -12.48 -3.67
CA PRO A 22 17.05 -12.84 -2.33
C PRO A 22 15.58 -12.46 -2.17
N GLU A 23 14.76 -13.49 -2.13
CA GLU A 23 13.30 -13.45 -2.32
C GLU A 23 12.54 -12.87 -1.13
N ASP A 24 13.15 -12.76 0.04
CA ASP A 24 12.48 -12.18 1.22
C ASP A 24 12.58 -10.64 1.28
N GLU A 25 13.76 -10.06 1.02
CA GLU A 25 13.96 -8.61 1.13
C GLU A 25 13.29 -7.82 -0.01
N THR A 26 13.20 -8.42 -1.20
CA THR A 26 12.60 -7.78 -2.39
C THR A 26 11.07 -7.79 -2.35
N ASN A 27 10.45 -8.81 -1.77
CA ASN A 27 9.00 -8.89 -1.61
C ASN A 27 8.48 -7.95 -0.52
N LEU A 28 9.20 -7.85 0.61
CA LEU A 28 8.89 -6.91 1.68
C LEU A 28 8.92 -5.46 1.17
N THR A 29 9.96 -5.10 0.42
CA THR A 29 10.09 -3.77 -0.17
C THR A 29 9.00 -3.44 -1.19
N LEU A 30 8.49 -4.43 -1.93
CA LEU A 30 7.37 -4.24 -2.86
C LEU A 30 6.04 -3.98 -2.12
N MET A 31 5.73 -4.75 -1.08
CA MET A 31 4.53 -4.51 -0.26
C MET A 31 4.60 -3.14 0.43
N GLU A 32 5.77 -2.76 0.96
CA GLU A 32 5.98 -1.44 1.55
C GLU A 32 5.82 -0.32 0.51
N ALA A 33 6.31 -0.51 -0.72
CA ALA A 33 6.14 0.45 -1.80
C ALA A 33 4.67 0.63 -2.20
N MET A 34 3.91 -0.47 -2.30
CA MET A 34 2.47 -0.42 -2.55
C MET A 34 1.75 0.34 -1.43
N GLU A 35 2.02 -0.04 -0.18
CA GLU A 35 1.38 0.58 0.98
C GLU A 35 1.70 2.08 1.09
N ARG A 36 2.96 2.45 0.85
CA ARG A 36 3.39 3.86 0.74
C ARG A 36 2.59 4.59 -0.33
N ASN A 37 2.43 3.98 -1.52
CA ASN A 37 1.67 4.60 -2.59
C ASN A 37 0.21 4.80 -2.19
N THR A 38 -0.43 3.81 -1.58
CA THR A 38 -1.80 3.91 -1.07
C THR A 38 -1.94 5.06 -0.09
N ILE A 39 -1.01 5.22 0.86
CA ILE A 39 -1.02 6.33 1.82
C ILE A 39 -0.92 7.68 1.09
N ILE A 40 -0.02 7.81 0.12
CA ILE A 40 0.15 9.03 -0.67
C ILE A 40 -1.11 9.36 -1.47
N GLN A 41 -1.71 8.38 -2.15
CA GLN A 41 -2.95 8.56 -2.91
C GLN A 41 -4.08 9.05 -1.97
N MET A 42 -4.26 8.39 -0.83
CA MET A 42 -5.29 8.76 0.14
C MET A 42 -5.06 10.14 0.76
N LEU A 43 -3.81 10.50 1.03
CA LEU A 43 -3.47 11.86 1.46
C LEU A 43 -3.83 12.88 0.39
N LYS A 44 -3.54 12.62 -0.89
CA LYS A 44 -3.93 13.51 -1.99
C LYS A 44 -5.45 13.63 -2.12
N GLU A 45 -6.17 12.51 -2.09
CA GLU A 45 -7.64 12.48 -2.18
C GLU A 45 -8.34 13.17 -1.00
N THR A 46 -7.72 13.16 0.17
CA THR A 46 -8.24 13.84 1.35
C THR A 46 -7.70 15.28 1.50
N GLY A 47 -6.85 15.74 0.57
CA GLY A 47 -6.24 17.08 0.62
C GLY A 47 -5.24 17.27 1.78
N GLY A 48 -4.55 16.20 2.18
CA GLY A 48 -3.58 16.20 3.28
C GLY A 48 -4.19 15.96 4.66
N ASN A 49 -5.49 15.65 4.73
CA ASN A 49 -6.18 15.36 5.98
C ASN A 49 -5.79 13.98 6.52
N LYS A 50 -4.75 13.97 7.36
CA LYS A 50 -4.20 12.76 7.98
C LYS A 50 -5.24 12.00 8.81
N LEU A 51 -6.16 12.70 9.47
CA LEU A 51 -7.24 12.05 10.25
C LEU A 51 -8.21 11.29 9.34
N GLU A 52 -8.62 11.90 8.23
CA GLU A 52 -9.53 11.29 7.26
C GLU A 52 -8.83 10.16 6.50
N THR A 53 -7.56 10.36 6.13
CA THR A 53 -6.71 9.32 5.54
C THR A 53 -6.66 8.09 6.44
N ALA A 54 -6.40 8.26 7.74
CA ALA A 54 -6.33 7.16 8.70
C ALA A 54 -7.68 6.41 8.79
N LYS A 55 -8.79 7.15 8.88
CA LYS A 55 -10.15 6.58 8.90
C LYS A 55 -10.46 5.78 7.65
N ARG A 56 -10.17 6.32 6.47
CA ARG A 56 -10.43 5.65 5.19
C ARG A 56 -9.53 4.45 4.95
N LEU A 57 -8.28 4.49 5.43
CA LEU A 57 -7.38 3.34 5.44
C LEU A 57 -7.74 2.30 6.51
N GLY A 58 -8.67 2.61 7.43
CA GLY A 58 -9.04 1.73 8.54
C GLY A 58 -7.94 1.56 9.58
N ILE A 59 -6.96 2.47 9.63
CA ILE A 59 -5.83 2.42 10.56
C ILE A 59 -5.93 3.51 11.63
N GLY A 60 -5.28 3.27 12.77
CA GLY A 60 -5.16 4.29 13.80
C GLY A 60 -4.33 5.49 13.34
N ARG A 61 -4.62 6.68 13.87
CA ARG A 61 -3.83 7.90 13.62
C ARG A 61 -2.34 7.69 13.86
N GLN A 62 -2.00 6.95 14.92
CA GLN A 62 -0.63 6.72 15.34
C GLN A 62 0.10 5.79 14.36
N THR A 63 -0.60 4.77 13.85
CA THR A 63 -0.12 3.90 12.76
C THR A 63 0.16 4.68 11.50
N LEU A 64 -0.76 5.57 11.08
CA LEU A 64 -0.54 6.43 9.92
C LEU A 64 0.70 7.32 10.12
N TYR A 65 0.86 7.96 11.27
CA TYR A 65 2.03 8.78 11.57
C TYR A 65 3.33 7.98 11.53
N ASN A 66 3.33 6.77 12.08
CA ASN A 66 4.50 5.89 12.05
C ASN A 66 4.84 5.49 10.61
N LYS A 67 3.85 5.14 9.79
CA LYS A 67 4.05 4.83 8.36
C LYS A 67 4.55 6.04 7.57
N ILE A 68 3.96 7.22 7.78
CA ILE A 68 4.42 8.47 7.15
C ILE A 68 5.89 8.75 7.49
N LYS A 69 6.28 8.60 8.76
CA LYS A 69 7.68 8.76 9.20
C LYS A 69 8.60 7.67 8.63
N ALA A 70 8.19 6.41 8.68
CA ALA A 70 8.98 5.28 8.18
C ALA A 70 9.24 5.39 6.67
N TYR A 71 8.24 5.85 5.91
CA TYR A 71 8.32 6.01 4.46
C TYR A 71 8.81 7.40 4.00
N GLY A 72 9.15 8.29 4.93
CA GLY A 72 9.59 9.66 4.62
C GLY A 72 8.59 10.42 3.75
N ILE A 73 7.29 10.23 3.97
CA ILE A 73 6.24 10.91 3.20
C ILE A 73 6.13 12.34 3.74
N GLU A 74 6.65 13.31 3.01
CA GLU A 74 6.43 14.72 3.32
C GLU A 74 5.07 15.14 2.79
N THR A 75 4.21 15.64 3.68
CA THR A 75 2.81 16.01 3.43
C THR A 75 2.57 17.48 3.65
#